data_AF-A0A2G9LQW6-F1
#
_entry.id   AF-A0A2G9LQW6-F1
#
_cell.length_a   1.000
_cell.length_b   1.000
_cell.length_c   1.000
_cell.angle_alpha   90.00
_cell.angle_beta   90.00
_cell.angle_gamma   90.00
#
_symmetry.space_group_name_H-M   'P 1'
#
loop_
_entity.id
_entity.type
_entity.pdbx_description
1 polymer ?
#
loop_
_entity_poly.entity_id
_entity_poly.type
_entity_poly.pdbx_seq_one_letter_code
_entity_poly.pdbx_strand_id
1 'polypeptide(L)'
;MRCFDLANKKTEYKMFSSLDGDWYVAARKGIDDRIDVLHEGHSRAQAYETILLDLGHDVPHEEVDMEQLGTYRPTLDDFCKK
;
A
#
# COMPACT_ATOMS: atom_id res chain seq x y z
N MET A 1 35.74 0.26 13.62
CA MET A 1 34.91 -0.11 12.46
C MET A 1 33.53 -0.47 12.99
N ARG A 2 32.53 0.43 12.87
CA ARG A 2 31.20 0.23 13.45
C ARG A 2 30.23 -0.18 12.35
N CYS A 3 29.62 -1.36 12.51
CA CYS A 3 28.68 -1.98 11.57
C CYS A 3 27.29 -1.30 11.54
N PHE A 4 27.17 -0.05 11.97
CA PHE A 4 25.90 0.66 12.11
C PHE A 4 25.51 1.50 10.88
N ASP A 5 26.42 1.69 9.93
CA ASP A 5 26.17 2.57 8.77
C ASP A 5 25.47 1.87 7.58
N LEU A 6 25.26 0.55 7.64
CA LEU A 6 24.52 -0.19 6.59
C LEU A 6 23.01 -0.26 6.83
N ALA A 7 22.53 0.05 8.04
CA ALA A 7 21.10 0.04 8.39
C ALA A 7 20.32 1.27 7.91
N ASN A 8 20.99 2.24 7.28
CA ASN A 8 20.40 3.51 6.84
C ASN A 8 20.23 3.64 5.31
N LYS A 9 20.46 2.57 4.55
CA LYS A 9 19.88 2.47 3.21
C LYS A 9 18.40 2.14 3.38
N LYS A 10 17.59 3.18 3.64
CA LYS A 10 16.14 3.02 3.80
C LYS A 10 15.56 2.46 2.52
N THR A 11 14.84 1.36 2.62
CA THR A 11 13.89 0.93 1.60
C THR A 11 12.91 2.07 1.35
N GLU A 12 12.84 2.54 0.10
CA GLU A 12 11.93 3.62 -0.29
C GLU A 12 10.73 3.04 -1.03
N TYR A 13 9.54 3.51 -0.71
CA TYR A 13 8.31 3.13 -1.43
C TYR A 13 7.81 4.32 -2.23
N LYS A 14 7.36 4.07 -3.45
CA LYS A 14 6.71 5.09 -4.29
C LYS A 14 5.46 4.51 -4.94
N MET A 15 4.47 5.38 -5.06
CA MET A 15 3.26 5.13 -5.84
C MET A 15 3.26 6.06 -7.03
N PHE A 16 3.04 5.49 -8.20
CA PHE A 16 2.84 6.21 -9.44
C PHE A 16 1.39 6.03 -9.86
N SER A 17 0.78 7.08 -10.41
CA SER A 17 -0.52 6.99 -11.05
C SER A 17 -0.41 7.39 -12.51
N SER A 18 -1.26 6.83 -13.36
CA SER A 18 -1.49 7.37 -14.70
C SER A 18 -1.95 8.83 -14.62
N LEU A 19 -1.76 9.57 -15.72
CA LEU A 19 -2.27 10.95 -15.83
C LEU A 19 -3.78 11.03 -15.63
N ASP A 20 -4.50 9.99 -16.11
CA ASP A 20 -5.95 9.88 -16.00
C ASP A 20 -6.43 9.37 -14.63
N GLY A 21 -5.51 8.94 -13.76
CA GLY A 21 -5.79 8.48 -12.40
C GLY A 21 -6.49 7.11 -12.33
N ASP A 22 -6.54 6.39 -13.44
CA ASP A 22 -7.18 5.09 -13.58
C ASP A 22 -6.26 3.91 -13.29
N TRP A 23 -4.94 4.11 -13.28
CA TRP A 23 -3.95 3.07 -13.07
C TRP A 23 -2.94 3.47 -12.00
N TYR A 24 -2.57 2.54 -11.15
CA TYR A 24 -1.66 2.71 -10.03
C TYR A 24 -0.55 1.67 -10.07
N VAL A 25 0.67 2.12 -9.84
CA VAL A 25 1.85 1.27 -9.69
C VAL A 25 2.46 1.52 -8.31
N ALA A 26 2.55 0.49 -7.48
CA ALA A 26 3.32 0.52 -6.25
C ALA A 26 4.69 -0.12 -6.48
N ALA A 27 5.76 0.58 -6.09
CA ALA A 27 7.12 0.08 -6.26
C ALA A 27 7.97 0.34 -5.01
N ARG A 28 8.97 -0.52 -4.83
CA ARG A 28 9.94 -0.47 -3.74
C ARG A 28 11.34 -0.35 -4.31
N LYS A 29 12.14 0.56 -3.77
CA LYS A 29 13.57 0.63 -4.02
C LYS A 29 14.33 -0.05 -2.89
N GLY A 30 15.01 -1.15 -3.21
CA GLY A 30 15.83 -1.91 -2.28
C GLY A 30 17.18 -1.25 -1.96
N ILE A 31 17.89 -1.83 -1.01
CA ILE A 31 19.23 -1.39 -0.55
C ILE A 31 20.29 -1.47 -1.67
N ASP A 32 20.08 -2.36 -2.63
CA ASP A 32 20.92 -2.58 -3.80
C ASP A 32 20.55 -1.68 -5.01
N ASP A 33 19.75 -0.64 -4.78
CA ASP A 33 19.21 0.26 -5.80
C ASP A 33 18.33 -0.43 -6.85
N ARG A 34 17.91 -1.69 -6.62
CA ARG A 34 16.91 -2.35 -7.47
C ARG A 34 15.52 -1.82 -7.17
N ILE A 35 14.72 -1.74 -8.23
CA ILE A 35 13.31 -1.34 -8.15
C ILE A 35 12.48 -2.61 -8.36
N ASP A 36 11.68 -2.95 -7.35
CA ASP A 36 10.72 -4.04 -7.40
C ASP A 36 9.31 -3.44 -7.56
N VAL A 37 8.54 -3.95 -8.52
CA VAL A 37 7.12 -3.59 -8.66
C VAL A 37 6.30 -4.52 -7.77
N LEU A 38 5.49 -3.94 -6.88
CA LEU A 38 4.65 -4.66 -5.92
C LEU A 38 3.21 -4.81 -6.42
N HIS A 39 2.70 -3.83 -7.16
CA HIS A 39 1.35 -3.83 -7.70
C HIS A 39 1.27 -3.01 -8.99
N GLU A 40 0.46 -3.47 -9.93
CA GLU A 40 0.00 -2.71 -11.10
C GLU A 40 -1.49 -2.98 -11.29
N GLY A 41 -2.33 -1.95 -11.24
CA GLY A 41 -3.77 -2.15 -11.36
C GLY A 41 -4.60 -0.88 -11.20
N HIS A 42 -5.92 -1.03 -11.29
CA HIS A 42 -6.86 0.10 -11.28
C HIS A 42 -7.31 0.55 -9.88
N SER A 43 -6.82 -0.07 -8.81
CA SER A 43 -7.25 0.22 -7.44
C SER A 43 -6.12 0.81 -6.60
N ARG A 44 -6.25 2.09 -6.26
CA ARG A 44 -5.34 2.75 -5.33
C ARG A 44 -5.28 2.05 -3.97
N ALA A 45 -6.42 1.53 -3.50
CA ALA A 45 -6.50 0.82 -2.22
C ALA A 45 -5.65 -0.46 -2.24
N GLN A 46 -5.75 -1.26 -3.31
CA GLN A 46 -4.94 -2.47 -3.47
C GLN A 46 -3.45 -2.14 -3.63
N ALA A 47 -3.11 -1.05 -4.31
CA ALA A 47 -1.73 -0.57 -4.39
C ALA A 47 -1.16 -0.20 -3.00
N TYR A 48 -1.96 0.40 -2.10
CA TYR A 48 -1.52 0.66 -0.72
C TYR A 48 -1.45 -0.62 0.12
N GLU A 49 -2.41 -1.52 -0.03
CA GLU A 49 -2.45 -2.82 0.66
C GLU A 49 -1.18 -3.62 0.38
N THR A 50 -0.75 -3.73 -0.87
CA THR A 50 0.50 -4.43 -1.23
C THR A 50 1.75 -3.82 -0.58
N ILE A 51 1.81 -2.49 -0.42
CA ILE A 51 2.91 -1.82 0.31
C ILE A 51 2.87 -2.20 1.79
N LEU A 52 1.69 -2.18 2.41
CA LEU A 52 1.51 -2.54 3.82
C LEU A 52 1.88 -4.00 4.08
N LEU A 53 1.48 -4.90 3.19
CA LEU A 53 1.85 -6.32 3.24
C LEU A 53 3.37 -6.52 3.09
N ASP A 54 4.03 -5.81 2.17
CA ASP A 54 5.50 -5.87 2.00
C ASP A 54 6.25 -5.34 3.24
N LEU A 55 5.67 -4.36 3.94
CA LEU A 55 6.16 -3.87 5.24
C LEU A 55 5.89 -4.85 6.40
N GLY A 56 5.16 -5.94 6.17
CA GLY A 56 4.81 -6.94 7.18
C GLY A 56 3.62 -6.54 8.06
N HIS A 57 2.78 -5.59 7.62
CA HIS A 57 1.52 -5.29 8.28
C HIS A 57 0.41 -6.19 7.74
N ASP A 58 -0.36 -6.79 8.64
CA ASP A 58 -1.61 -7.46 8.27
C ASP A 58 -2.64 -6.41 7.89
N VAL A 59 -3.18 -6.52 6.68
CA VAL A 59 -4.29 -5.69 6.20
C VAL A 59 -5.56 -6.54 6.27
N PRO A 60 -6.46 -6.31 7.23
CA PRO A 60 -7.71 -7.06 7.30
C PRO A 60 -8.58 -6.73 6.08
N HIS A 61 -8.98 -7.76 5.35
CA HIS A 61 -9.92 -7.62 4.24
C HIS A 61 -11.33 -7.82 4.77
N GLU A 62 -12.13 -6.75 4.81
CA GLU A 62 -13.57 -6.85 5.03
C GLU A 62 -14.25 -6.77 3.66
N GLU A 63 -14.77 -7.91 3.15
CA GLU A 63 -15.64 -7.91 1.98
C GLU A 63 -16.97 -7.26 2.37
N VAL A 64 -17.13 -5.99 2.03
CA VAL A 64 -18.41 -5.28 2.22
C VAL A 64 -19.22 -5.40 0.92
N ASP A 65 -20.37 -6.07 1.00
CA ASP A 65 -21.34 -6.11 -0.08
C ASP A 65 -21.92 -4.70 -0.32
N MET A 66 -21.46 -4.05 -1.38
CA MET A 66 -21.87 -2.71 -1.79
C MET A 66 -23.31 -2.67 -2.35
N GLU A 67 -23.92 -3.81 -2.69
CA GLU A 67 -25.31 -3.86 -3.18
C GLU A 67 -26.32 -3.69 -2.04
N GLN A 68 -25.97 -4.00 -0.79
CA GLN A 68 -26.87 -3.90 0.36
C GLN A 68 -26.88 -2.52 1.05
N LEU A 69 -25.81 -1.74 0.95
CA LEU A 69 -25.58 -0.59 1.84
C LEU A 69 -25.84 0.80 1.22
N GLY A 70 -26.15 0.87 -0.08
CA GLY A 70 -26.01 2.16 -0.79
C GLY A 70 -24.56 2.66 -0.70
N THR A 71 -24.28 3.92 -1.06
CA THR A 71 -22.92 4.49 -1.00
C THR A 71 -22.34 4.41 0.42
N TYR A 72 -21.62 3.33 0.72
CA TYR A 72 -20.93 3.14 1.98
C TYR A 72 -19.85 4.23 2.11
N ARG A 73 -19.93 5.00 3.19
CA ARG A 73 -18.90 5.96 3.59
C ARG A 73 -18.44 5.55 4.97
N PRO A 74 -17.19 5.05 5.12
CA PRO A 74 -16.68 4.66 6.42
C PRO A 74 -16.72 5.85 7.37
N THR A 75 -17.31 5.65 8.54
CA THR A 75 -17.39 6.65 9.59
C THR A 75 -16.23 6.50 10.58
N LEU A 76 -15.94 7.55 11.34
CA LEU A 76 -14.98 7.51 12.45
C LEU A 76 -15.27 6.37 13.44
N ASP A 77 -16.55 6.04 13.62
CA ASP A 77 -16.99 4.98 14.52
C ASP A 77 -16.66 3.58 13.97
N ASP A 78 -16.63 3.41 12.64
CA ASP A 78 -16.26 2.14 12.01
C ASP A 78 -14.77 1.83 12.22
N PHE A 79 -13.91 2.86 12.20
CA PHE A 79 -12.49 2.71 12.55
C PHE A 79 -12.24 2.43 14.03
N CYS A 80 -13.20 2.76 14.90
CA CYS A 80 -13.08 2.59 16.35
C CYS A 80 -13.70 1.30 16.88
N LYS A 81 -14.40 0.53 16.04
CA LYS A 81 -14.95 -0.77 16.43
C LYS A 81 -13.81 -1.78 16.58
N LYS A 82 -13.74 -2.36 17.79
CA LYS A 82 -12.78 -3.40 18.18
C LYS A 82 -13.23 -4.78 17.77
#